data_AF-A0A1S9A2L9-F1
#
_entry.id   AF-A0A1S9A2L9-F1
#
_cell.length_a   1.000
_cell.length_b   1.000
_cell.length_c   1.000
_cell.angle_alpha   90.00
_cell.angle_beta   90.00
_cell.angle_gamma   90.00
#
_symmetry.space_group_name_H-M   'P 1'
#
loop_
_entity.id
_entity.type
_entity.pdbx_description
1 polymer ?
#
loop_
_entity_poly.entity_id
_entity_poly.type
_entity_poly.pdbx_seq_one_letter_code
_entity_poly.pdbx_strand_id
1 'polypeptide(L)'
;MEQFVVSARKYRPQTFKDVVGQKAITNTLLNAIDSNHLASALLFTGPRGVGKTTCARILARKINQPGYDDPNEDFAFNVFELDAASNNSVDDIRSLIDQVRIPPQTGQYKVYIIDEVHMLSSAAFNAFLKTLEEPPKHAIFILATTEKHKIIPTILSRCQIFDFKRITVKDAKEHLAEVAKSQGINFEDDALHIIAQKADGAMRDALSIFDRVVSYCGTNLTRQAVTENLNVLDYETYISITDLLLENKIPDLLLAYNDILAKGFDGHHFIAGLASHFRDLLVSKTPATIALLEVGEQAQQMYGVQAQKCSQEFLLKGIDIANDCDLKYKLSQNQRLLVELCLMQLASISFDGEKKKLSNS
;
A
#
# COMPACT_ATOMS: atom_id res chain seq x y z
N MET A 1 -23.48 -11.12 21.45
CA MET A 1 -22.20 -10.96 20.73
C MET A 1 -22.26 -9.59 20.10
N GLU A 2 -21.39 -8.66 20.50
CA GLU A 2 -21.28 -7.38 19.80
C GLU A 2 -20.89 -7.65 18.33
N GLN A 3 -21.52 -6.93 17.41
CA GLN A 3 -21.29 -7.12 15.99
C GLN A 3 -19.85 -6.70 15.66
N PHE A 4 -19.00 -7.67 15.28
CA PHE A 4 -17.61 -7.37 14.88
C PHE A 4 -17.63 -6.52 13.61
N VAL A 5 -17.24 -5.26 13.73
CA VAL A 5 -17.05 -4.35 12.60
C VAL A 5 -15.56 -4.23 12.34
N VAL A 6 -15.14 -4.60 11.13
CA VAL A 6 -13.76 -4.48 10.65
C VAL A 6 -13.24 -3.05 10.88
N SER A 7 -12.04 -2.90 11.42
CA SER A 7 -11.40 -1.62 11.74
C SER A 7 -11.31 -0.70 10.52
N ALA A 8 -11.10 -1.25 9.32
CA ALA A 8 -11.13 -0.49 8.08
C ALA A 8 -12.46 0.27 7.84
N ARG A 9 -13.56 -0.19 8.44
CA ARG A 9 -14.86 0.49 8.43
C ARG A 9 -15.08 1.33 9.69
N LYS A 10 -14.70 0.81 10.87
CA LYS A 10 -14.90 1.48 12.17
C LYS A 10 -14.08 2.77 12.29
N TYR A 11 -12.82 2.75 11.88
CA TYR A 11 -11.89 3.88 11.94
C TYR A 11 -11.83 4.65 10.62
N ARG A 12 -12.86 4.52 9.77
CA ARG A 12 -12.92 5.29 8.54
C ARG A 12 -12.98 6.78 8.89
N PRO A 13 -12.05 7.61 8.38
CA PRO A 13 -12.02 9.05 8.64
C PRO A 13 -13.40 9.71 8.41
N GLN A 14 -13.84 10.51 9.37
CA GLN A 14 -15.11 11.26 9.29
C GLN A 14 -14.88 12.72 8.91
N THR A 15 -13.72 13.29 9.28
CA THR A 15 -13.33 14.64 8.93
C THR A 15 -12.03 14.65 8.13
N PHE A 16 -11.74 15.76 7.44
CA PHE A 16 -10.49 15.93 6.70
C PHE A 16 -9.24 15.89 7.60
N LYS A 17 -9.39 16.17 8.90
CA LYS A 17 -8.29 16.14 9.88
C LYS A 17 -7.85 14.72 10.19
N ASP A 18 -8.79 13.76 10.11
CA ASP A 18 -8.54 12.34 10.42
C ASP A 18 -7.93 11.58 9.24
N VAL A 19 -7.76 12.24 8.08
CA VAL A 19 -7.20 11.60 6.88
C VAL A 19 -5.68 11.54 6.98
N VAL A 20 -5.17 10.31 7.05
CA VAL A 20 -3.74 10.03 7.18
C VAL A 20 -3.01 10.27 5.85
N GLY A 21 -1.86 10.96 5.91
CA GLY A 21 -0.90 11.07 4.79
C GLY A 21 -1.30 11.99 3.61
N GLN A 22 -2.48 12.63 3.62
CA GLN A 22 -2.99 13.42 2.48
C GLN A 22 -3.17 14.93 2.78
N LYS A 23 -2.37 15.49 3.69
CA LYS A 23 -2.52 16.87 4.19
C LYS A 23 -2.62 17.94 3.09
N ALA A 24 -1.83 17.82 2.02
CA ALA A 24 -1.85 18.79 0.91
C ALA A 24 -3.20 18.80 0.17
N ILE A 25 -3.77 17.62 -0.08
CA ILE A 25 -5.06 17.47 -0.76
C ILE A 25 -6.18 17.96 0.14
N THR A 26 -6.19 17.52 1.40
CA THR A 26 -7.24 17.90 2.35
C THR A 26 -7.27 19.41 2.59
N ASN A 27 -6.10 20.05 2.74
CA ASN A 27 -6.02 21.51 2.88
C ASN A 27 -6.49 22.24 1.62
N THR A 28 -6.15 21.74 0.44
CA THR A 28 -6.61 22.34 -0.83
C THR A 28 -8.12 22.26 -0.98
N LEU A 29 -8.72 21.10 -0.63
CA LEU A 29 -10.17 20.93 -0.63
C LEU A 29 -10.85 21.84 0.40
N LEU A 30 -10.31 21.94 1.63
CA LEU A 30 -10.80 22.84 2.66
C LEU A 30 -10.80 24.30 2.17
N ASN A 31 -9.67 24.76 1.64
CA ASN A 31 -9.56 26.13 1.12
C ASN A 31 -10.52 26.40 -0.05
N ALA A 32 -10.74 25.42 -0.93
CA ALA A 32 -11.68 25.55 -2.05
C ALA A 32 -13.14 25.68 -1.58
N ILE A 33 -13.51 24.97 -0.51
CA ILE A 33 -14.83 25.11 0.14
C ILE A 33 -14.95 26.48 0.78
N ASP A 34 -13.97 26.90 1.57
CA ASP A 34 -14.00 28.17 2.32
C ASP A 34 -14.02 29.40 1.39
N SER A 35 -13.36 29.30 0.23
CA SER A 35 -13.36 30.34 -0.81
C SER A 35 -14.54 30.27 -1.79
N ASN A 36 -15.46 29.31 -1.60
CA ASN A 36 -16.60 29.05 -2.48
C ASN A 36 -16.19 28.89 -3.97
N HIS A 37 -15.03 28.26 -4.20
CA HIS A 37 -14.42 28.05 -5.51
C HIS A 37 -14.21 26.56 -5.82
N LEU A 38 -15.17 25.73 -5.39
CA LEU A 38 -15.12 24.30 -5.65
C LEU A 38 -15.53 24.01 -7.10
N ALA A 39 -14.70 23.24 -7.82
CA ALA A 39 -15.03 22.80 -9.17
C ALA A 39 -16.25 21.86 -9.16
N SER A 40 -17.06 21.93 -10.21
CA SER A 40 -18.21 21.04 -10.43
C SER A 40 -17.79 19.60 -10.74
N ALA A 41 -16.55 19.37 -11.18
CA ALA A 41 -16.00 18.05 -11.45
C ALA A 41 -14.59 17.90 -10.87
N LEU A 42 -14.41 16.87 -10.05
CA LEU A 42 -13.19 16.54 -9.33
C LEU A 42 -12.76 15.13 -9.72
N LEU A 43 -11.48 14.92 -10.00
CA LEU A 43 -10.91 13.59 -10.26
C LEU A 43 -9.91 13.23 -9.17
N PHE A 44 -10.26 12.25 -8.35
CA PHE A 44 -9.39 11.67 -7.33
C PHE A 44 -8.68 10.45 -7.92
N THR A 45 -7.37 10.55 -8.05
CA THR A 45 -6.56 9.47 -8.63
C THR A 45 -5.44 9.07 -7.67
N GLY A 46 -5.02 7.81 -7.74
CA GLY A 46 -3.95 7.28 -6.89
C GLY A 46 -4.18 5.81 -6.53
N PRO A 47 -3.23 5.17 -5.83
CA PRO A 47 -3.31 3.75 -5.48
C PRO A 47 -4.57 3.38 -4.68
N ARG A 48 -4.91 2.10 -4.64
CA ARG A 48 -6.06 1.63 -3.84
C ARG A 48 -5.80 1.85 -2.34
N GLY A 49 -6.86 2.04 -1.56
CA GLY A 49 -6.75 2.11 -0.10
C GLY A 49 -6.12 3.37 0.50
N VAL A 50 -5.74 4.37 -0.31
CA VAL A 50 -5.15 5.66 0.15
C VAL A 50 -6.17 6.70 0.63
N GLY A 51 -7.47 6.40 0.55
CA GLY A 51 -8.54 7.26 1.09
C GLY A 51 -9.37 8.05 0.08
N LYS A 52 -9.27 7.79 -1.24
CA LYS A 52 -10.02 8.51 -2.30
C LYS A 52 -11.53 8.62 -2.03
N THR A 53 -12.24 7.50 -1.94
CA THR A 53 -13.70 7.44 -1.70
C THR A 53 -14.06 8.01 -0.32
N THR A 54 -13.18 7.85 0.67
CA THR A 54 -13.39 8.44 1.99
C THR A 54 -13.34 9.95 1.94
N CYS A 55 -12.32 10.55 1.30
CA CYS A 55 -12.24 12.00 1.10
C CYS A 55 -13.42 12.53 0.28
N ALA A 56 -13.92 11.76 -0.69
CA ALA A 56 -15.09 12.14 -1.48
C ALA A 56 -16.34 12.27 -0.61
N ARG A 57 -16.56 11.31 0.31
CA ARG A 57 -17.65 11.35 1.28
C ARG A 57 -17.52 12.51 2.27
N ILE A 58 -16.31 12.74 2.78
CA ILE A 58 -16.03 13.88 3.69
C ILE A 58 -16.33 15.20 2.99
N LEU A 59 -15.88 15.35 1.73
CA LEU A 59 -16.17 16.52 0.91
C LEU A 59 -17.67 16.72 0.74
N ALA A 60 -18.39 15.66 0.37
CA ALA A 60 -19.82 15.69 0.11
C ALA A 60 -20.65 16.13 1.32
N ARG A 61 -20.23 15.73 2.53
CA ARG A 61 -20.83 16.18 3.79
C ARG A 61 -20.51 17.65 4.04
N LYS A 62 -19.23 18.02 3.96
CA LYS A 62 -18.76 19.36 4.32
C LYS A 62 -19.37 20.48 3.46
N ILE A 63 -19.61 20.23 2.17
CA ILE A 63 -20.24 21.23 1.30
C ILE A 63 -21.73 21.43 1.59
N ASN A 64 -22.40 20.43 2.18
CA ASN A 64 -23.82 20.48 2.51
C ASN A 64 -24.08 20.93 3.96
N GLN A 65 -23.04 20.94 4.81
CA GLN A 65 -23.07 21.42 6.19
C GLN A 65 -22.01 22.53 6.43
N PRO A 66 -22.23 23.76 5.94
CA PRO A 66 -21.34 24.86 6.28
C PRO A 66 -21.45 25.19 7.78
N GLY A 67 -20.42 24.83 8.55
CA GLY A 67 -20.27 25.24 9.96
C GLY A 67 -20.65 24.22 11.03
N TYR A 68 -21.05 22.99 10.66
CA TYR A 68 -21.36 21.92 11.61
C TYR A 68 -20.75 20.60 11.13
N ASP A 69 -19.77 20.06 11.86
CA ASP A 69 -19.21 18.73 11.62
C ASP A 69 -20.03 17.67 12.42
N ASP A 70 -21.37 17.70 12.41
CA ASP A 70 -22.18 16.66 13.08
C ASP A 70 -22.38 15.46 12.14
N PRO A 71 -21.78 14.29 12.44
CA PRO A 71 -21.87 13.09 11.62
C PRO A 71 -23.27 12.45 11.59
N ASN A 72 -24.23 12.91 12.40
CA ASN A 72 -25.57 12.31 12.53
C ASN A 72 -26.65 12.97 11.66
N GLU A 73 -26.37 14.08 10.99
CA GLU A 73 -27.33 14.73 10.10
C GLU A 73 -27.36 14.02 8.72
N ASP A 74 -28.53 13.49 8.39
CA ASP A 74 -28.72 12.51 7.32
C ASP A 74 -28.83 13.16 5.93
N PHE A 75 -27.73 13.75 5.45
CA PHE A 75 -27.61 14.21 4.06
C PHE A 75 -27.33 13.08 3.06
N ALA A 76 -27.51 11.82 3.47
CA ALA A 76 -27.37 10.65 2.61
C ALA A 76 -28.22 10.77 1.33
N PHE A 77 -29.36 11.47 1.39
CA PHE A 77 -30.24 11.70 0.24
C PHE A 77 -29.62 12.55 -0.88
N ASN A 78 -28.57 13.31 -0.59
CA ASN A 78 -27.89 14.16 -1.59
C ASN A 78 -26.56 13.58 -2.08
N VAL A 79 -26.14 12.43 -1.55
CA VAL A 79 -24.89 11.78 -1.93
C VAL A 79 -25.24 10.48 -2.68
N PHE A 80 -24.99 10.48 -3.98
CA PHE A 80 -25.19 9.34 -4.84
C PHE A 80 -23.84 8.68 -5.11
N GLU A 81 -23.69 7.42 -4.69
CA GLU A 81 -22.49 6.64 -4.96
C GLU A 81 -22.78 5.59 -6.02
N LEU A 82 -21.98 5.60 -7.09
CA LEU A 82 -22.02 4.61 -8.16
C LEU A 82 -20.67 3.92 -8.24
N ASP A 83 -20.68 2.60 -8.08
CA ASP A 83 -19.52 1.76 -8.37
C ASP A 83 -19.52 1.42 -9.87
N ALA A 84 -18.58 1.99 -10.61
CA ALA A 84 -18.47 1.79 -12.04
C ALA A 84 -18.00 0.39 -12.42
N ALA A 85 -17.42 -0.38 -11.50
CA ALA A 85 -17.11 -1.79 -11.77
C ALA A 85 -18.38 -2.63 -11.93
N SER A 86 -19.45 -2.26 -11.20
CA SER A 86 -20.73 -2.96 -11.19
C SER A 86 -21.78 -2.33 -12.12
N ASN A 87 -21.67 -1.02 -12.39
CA ASN A 87 -22.64 -0.23 -13.17
C ASN A 87 -21.92 0.48 -14.33
N ASN A 88 -21.33 -0.28 -15.25
CA ASN A 88 -20.50 0.25 -16.35
C ASN A 88 -21.25 0.54 -17.66
N SER A 89 -22.56 0.28 -17.70
CA SER A 89 -23.34 0.36 -18.93
C SER A 89 -23.71 1.82 -19.27
N VAL A 90 -24.04 2.05 -20.54
CA VAL A 90 -24.49 3.36 -21.01
C VAL A 90 -25.81 3.76 -20.34
N ASP A 91 -26.67 2.78 -20.09
CA ASP A 91 -28.01 3.02 -19.55
C ASP A 91 -27.97 3.39 -18.06
N ASP A 92 -27.01 2.86 -17.30
CA ASP A 92 -26.76 3.26 -15.91
C ASP A 92 -26.35 4.74 -15.84
N ILE A 93 -25.42 5.15 -16.70
CA ILE A 93 -24.97 6.54 -16.78
C ILE A 93 -26.07 7.47 -17.28
N ARG A 94 -26.90 7.06 -18.25
CA ARG A 94 -28.06 7.85 -18.68
C ARG A 94 -29.05 8.06 -17.54
N SER A 95 -29.34 7.01 -16.78
CA SER A 95 -30.21 7.08 -15.61
C SER A 95 -29.65 8.06 -14.57
N LEU A 96 -28.34 8.05 -14.34
CA LEU A 96 -27.66 9.03 -13.48
C LEU A 96 -27.80 10.46 -14.02
N ILE A 97 -27.58 10.67 -15.32
CA ILE A 97 -27.70 11.99 -15.97
C ILE A 97 -29.13 12.54 -15.84
N ASP A 98 -30.15 11.69 -15.95
CA ASP A 98 -31.54 12.11 -15.77
C ASP A 98 -31.81 12.56 -14.33
N GLN A 99 -31.23 11.86 -13.34
CA GLN A 99 -31.32 12.25 -11.93
C GLN A 99 -30.58 13.57 -11.62
N VAL A 100 -29.45 13.84 -12.28
CA VAL A 100 -28.64 15.07 -12.14
C VAL A 100 -29.46 16.32 -12.44
N ARG A 101 -30.41 16.25 -13.38
CA ARG A 101 -31.26 17.38 -13.77
C ARG A 101 -32.21 17.83 -12.66
N ILE A 102 -32.51 16.95 -11.71
CA ILE A 102 -33.44 17.22 -10.61
C ILE A 102 -32.67 17.94 -9.49
N PRO A 103 -33.11 19.13 -9.03
CA PRO A 103 -32.47 19.85 -7.93
C PRO A 103 -32.53 19.06 -6.60
N PRO A 104 -31.66 19.36 -5.61
CA PRO A 104 -31.73 18.79 -4.26
C PRO A 104 -33.02 19.19 -3.55
N GLN A 105 -33.58 18.25 -2.76
CA GLN A 105 -34.76 18.51 -1.93
C GLN A 105 -34.39 19.16 -0.58
N THR A 106 -33.20 18.85 -0.08
CA THR A 106 -32.59 19.43 1.14
C THR A 106 -31.14 19.80 0.83
N GLY A 107 -30.54 20.77 1.51
CA GLY A 107 -29.16 21.20 1.23
C GLY A 107 -28.98 22.00 -0.08
N GLN A 108 -27.72 22.28 -0.44
CA GLN A 108 -27.39 23.11 -1.62
C GLN A 108 -26.87 22.30 -2.81
N TYR A 109 -26.23 21.16 -2.56
CA TYR A 109 -25.54 20.39 -3.59
C TYR A 109 -25.96 18.92 -3.59
N LYS A 110 -26.15 18.35 -4.80
CA LYS A 110 -26.14 16.91 -5.05
C LYS A 110 -24.75 16.46 -5.48
N VAL A 111 -24.21 15.48 -4.77
CA VAL A 111 -22.87 14.95 -5.03
C VAL A 111 -22.98 13.57 -5.62
N TYR A 112 -22.31 13.37 -6.75
CA TYR A 112 -22.23 12.11 -7.47
C TYR A 112 -20.80 11.58 -7.37
N ILE A 113 -20.60 10.55 -6.55
CA ILE A 113 -19.33 9.87 -6.37
C ILE A 113 -19.32 8.65 -7.30
N ILE A 114 -18.43 8.64 -8.29
CA ILE A 114 -18.26 7.51 -9.21
C ILE A 114 -16.93 6.84 -8.89
N ASP A 115 -16.97 5.69 -8.22
CA ASP A 115 -15.77 4.93 -7.87
C ASP A 115 -15.33 4.02 -9.02
N GLU A 116 -14.02 3.79 -9.11
CA GLU A 116 -13.35 3.09 -10.21
C GLU A 116 -13.84 3.50 -11.61
N VAL A 117 -13.99 4.81 -11.85
CA VAL A 117 -14.58 5.38 -13.08
C VAL A 117 -13.93 4.87 -14.38
N HIS A 118 -12.67 4.43 -14.33
CA HIS A 118 -11.98 3.82 -15.48
C HIS A 118 -12.61 2.51 -15.97
N MET A 119 -13.50 1.91 -15.18
CA MET A 119 -14.26 0.70 -15.53
C MET A 119 -15.51 1.01 -16.37
N LEU A 120 -15.89 2.28 -16.55
CA LEU A 120 -17.00 2.65 -17.44
C LEU A 120 -16.70 2.26 -18.88
N SER A 121 -17.74 1.81 -19.58
CA SER A 121 -17.64 1.56 -21.03
C SER A 121 -17.39 2.87 -21.80
N SER A 122 -16.72 2.78 -22.95
CA SER A 122 -16.45 3.96 -23.80
C SER A 122 -17.73 4.72 -24.20
N ALA A 123 -18.82 3.99 -24.42
CA ALA A 123 -20.10 4.58 -24.74
C ALA A 123 -20.72 5.32 -23.53
N ALA A 124 -20.54 4.80 -22.31
CA ALA A 124 -20.98 5.45 -21.08
C ALA A 124 -20.17 6.73 -20.81
N PHE A 125 -18.86 6.70 -21.04
CA PHE A 125 -18.01 7.90 -20.97
C PHE A 125 -18.46 9.00 -21.93
N ASN A 126 -18.73 8.66 -23.19
CA ASN A 126 -19.19 9.63 -24.18
C ASN A 126 -20.56 10.23 -23.83
N ALA A 127 -21.47 9.42 -23.27
CA ALA A 127 -22.75 9.92 -22.78
C ALA A 127 -22.58 10.92 -21.62
N PHE A 128 -21.57 10.70 -20.78
CA PHE A 128 -21.30 11.53 -19.60
C PHE A 128 -20.63 12.87 -19.92
N LEU A 129 -19.89 12.98 -21.03
CA LEU A 129 -19.13 14.18 -21.41
C LEU A 129 -19.99 15.46 -21.44
N LYS A 130 -21.20 15.39 -22.03
CA LYS A 130 -22.08 16.55 -22.15
C LYS A 130 -22.47 17.10 -20.77
N THR A 131 -22.69 16.21 -19.80
CA THR A 131 -23.05 16.59 -18.44
C THR A 131 -21.86 17.14 -17.66
N LEU A 132 -20.63 16.68 -17.94
CA LEU A 132 -19.42 17.24 -17.37
C LEU A 132 -19.05 18.62 -17.96
N GLU A 133 -19.42 18.89 -19.20
CA GLU A 133 -19.21 20.18 -19.87
C GLU A 133 -20.13 21.27 -19.33
N GLU A 134 -21.42 20.94 -19.19
CA GLU A 134 -22.45 21.87 -18.75
C GLU A 134 -23.17 21.31 -17.51
N PRO A 135 -22.45 21.12 -16.38
CA PRO A 135 -23.05 20.57 -15.18
C PRO A 135 -24.04 21.59 -14.57
N PRO A 136 -25.20 21.13 -14.06
CA PRO A 136 -26.08 21.99 -13.28
C PRO A 136 -25.34 22.59 -12.07
N LYS A 137 -25.69 23.82 -11.68
CA LYS A 137 -25.01 24.54 -10.58
C LYS A 137 -25.06 23.81 -9.23
N HIS A 138 -26.07 22.98 -9.02
CA HIS A 138 -26.24 22.18 -7.81
C HIS A 138 -25.55 20.82 -7.87
N ALA A 139 -24.97 20.42 -9.00
CA ALA A 139 -24.38 19.10 -9.18
C ALA A 139 -22.86 19.15 -9.05
N ILE A 140 -22.31 18.29 -8.20
CA ILE A 140 -20.87 18.09 -8.06
C ILE A 140 -20.53 16.63 -8.37
N PHE A 141 -19.58 16.42 -9.26
CA PHE A 141 -19.08 15.10 -9.64
C PHE A 141 -17.72 14.85 -9.00
N ILE A 142 -17.59 13.73 -8.30
CA ILE A 142 -16.33 13.24 -7.76
C ILE A 142 -16.03 11.89 -8.39
N LEU A 143 -15.08 11.88 -9.31
CA LEU A 143 -14.65 10.68 -10.02
C LEU A 143 -13.43 10.11 -9.28
N ALA A 144 -13.47 8.83 -8.91
CA ALA A 144 -12.32 8.15 -8.29
C ALA A 144 -11.76 7.08 -9.22
N THR A 145 -10.44 6.98 -9.33
CA THR A 145 -9.77 5.94 -10.12
C THR A 145 -8.44 5.52 -9.54
N THR A 146 -8.13 4.23 -9.65
CA THR A 146 -6.77 3.70 -9.45
C THR A 146 -5.89 3.82 -10.69
N GLU A 147 -6.47 3.99 -11.87
CA GLU A 147 -5.77 3.96 -13.16
C GLU A 147 -6.01 5.24 -13.97
N LYS A 148 -5.25 6.30 -13.68
CA LYS A 148 -5.35 7.60 -14.37
C LYS A 148 -5.21 7.50 -15.89
N HIS A 149 -4.31 6.63 -16.35
CA HIS A 149 -3.95 6.48 -17.76
C HIS A 149 -5.06 5.86 -18.63
N LYS A 150 -6.03 5.17 -18.00
CA LYS A 150 -7.21 4.65 -18.68
C LYS A 150 -8.32 5.69 -18.88
N ILE A 151 -8.20 6.86 -18.24
CA ILE A 151 -9.17 7.94 -18.38
C ILE A 151 -8.87 8.72 -19.66
N ILE A 152 -9.91 8.93 -20.48
CA ILE A 152 -9.79 9.69 -21.73
C ILE A 152 -9.40 11.15 -21.46
N PRO A 153 -8.51 11.75 -22.29
CA PRO A 153 -8.04 13.13 -22.09
C PRO A 153 -9.15 14.18 -22.02
N THR A 154 -10.28 13.94 -22.69
CA THR A 154 -11.44 14.84 -22.69
C THR A 154 -12.09 14.97 -21.31
N ILE A 155 -12.04 13.94 -20.47
CA ILE A 155 -12.51 14.02 -19.08
C ILE A 155 -11.46 14.70 -18.21
N LEU A 156 -10.19 14.36 -18.39
CA LEU A 156 -9.08 14.96 -17.64
C LEU A 156 -9.05 16.49 -17.80
N SER A 157 -9.35 17.01 -18.99
CA SER A 157 -9.37 18.45 -19.24
C SER A 157 -10.55 19.21 -18.59
N ARG A 158 -11.57 18.49 -18.12
CA ARG A 158 -12.80 19.05 -17.54
C ARG A 158 -12.90 18.82 -16.03
N CYS A 159 -11.94 18.11 -15.44
CA CYS A 159 -11.90 17.81 -14.01
C CYS A 159 -10.70 18.49 -13.34
N GLN A 160 -10.89 18.98 -12.13
CA GLN A 160 -9.76 19.32 -11.26
C GLN A 160 -9.17 18.03 -10.67
N ILE A 161 -7.88 17.78 -10.92
CA ILE A 161 -7.23 16.51 -10.58
C ILE A 161 -6.56 16.60 -9.22
N PHE A 162 -6.82 15.62 -8.35
CA PHE A 162 -6.16 15.41 -7.07
C PHE A 162 -5.44 14.07 -7.08
N ASP A 163 -4.10 14.11 -6.99
CA ASP A 163 -3.22 12.94 -7.05
C ASP A 163 -2.86 12.49 -5.62
N PHE A 164 -3.57 11.46 -5.14
CA PHE A 164 -3.37 10.83 -3.84
C PHE A 164 -2.11 9.99 -3.84
N LYS A 165 -1.25 10.21 -2.85
CA LYS A 165 0.02 9.52 -2.72
C LYS A 165 -0.11 8.28 -1.83
N ARG A 166 0.85 7.35 -1.94
CA ARG A 166 0.99 6.27 -0.96
C ARG A 166 1.22 6.87 0.42
N ILE A 167 0.57 6.29 1.42
CA ILE A 167 0.75 6.68 2.82
C ILE A 167 2.12 6.16 3.25
N THR A 168 2.89 6.98 3.97
CA THR A 168 4.21 6.56 4.41
C THR A 168 4.10 5.47 5.47
N VAL A 169 5.10 4.60 5.57
CA VAL A 169 5.13 3.53 6.61
C VAL A 169 5.01 4.15 8.01
N LYS A 170 5.68 5.29 8.22
CA LYS A 170 5.61 6.05 9.47
C LYS A 170 4.19 6.51 9.80
N ASP A 171 3.51 7.19 8.87
CA ASP A 171 2.14 7.70 9.10
C ASP A 171 1.16 6.55 9.35
N ALA A 172 1.29 5.44 8.60
CA ALA A 172 0.45 4.26 8.78
C ALA A 172 0.68 3.61 10.15
N LYS A 173 1.94 3.48 10.57
CA LYS A 173 2.32 2.95 11.90
C LYS A 173 1.77 3.80 13.04
N GLU A 174 1.90 5.12 12.96
CA GLU A 174 1.37 6.06 13.95
C GLU A 174 -0.15 5.88 14.10
N HIS A 175 -0.87 5.79 12.98
CA HIS A 175 -2.31 5.57 13.01
C HIS A 175 -2.70 4.19 13.56
N LEU A 176 -1.97 3.12 13.19
CA LEU A 176 -2.20 1.79 13.76
C LEU A 176 -1.97 1.78 15.28
N ALA A 177 -1.01 2.55 15.79
CA ALA A 177 -0.77 2.67 17.22
C ALA A 177 -1.93 3.35 17.95
N GLU A 178 -2.53 4.38 17.35
CA GLU A 178 -3.76 5.00 17.88
C GLU A 178 -4.92 4.00 17.93
N VAL A 179 -5.12 3.24 16.86
CA VAL A 179 -6.14 2.20 16.78
C VAL A 179 -5.92 1.12 17.84
N ALA A 180 -4.71 0.60 17.97
CA ALA A 180 -4.36 -0.40 18.97
C ALA A 180 -4.63 0.08 20.40
N LYS A 181 -4.21 1.31 20.73
CA LYS A 181 -4.51 1.95 22.03
C LYS A 181 -6.00 2.07 22.29
N SER A 182 -6.78 2.47 21.28
CA SER A 182 -8.24 2.61 21.42
C SER A 182 -8.96 1.28 21.66
N GLN A 183 -8.35 0.16 21.28
CA GLN A 183 -8.88 -1.19 21.49
C GLN A 183 -8.31 -1.87 22.74
N GLY A 184 -7.40 -1.22 23.48
CA GLY A 184 -6.74 -1.81 24.64
C GLY A 184 -5.79 -2.95 24.28
N ILE A 185 -5.20 -2.93 23.08
CA ILE A 185 -4.25 -3.94 22.61
C ILE A 185 -2.83 -3.50 22.99
N ASN A 186 -2.09 -4.38 23.64
CA ASN A 186 -0.65 -4.21 23.86
C ASN A 186 0.09 -4.57 22.57
N PHE A 187 1.09 -3.78 22.18
CA PHE A 187 1.81 -4.00 20.93
C PHE A 187 3.29 -3.67 21.04
N GLU A 188 4.09 -4.37 20.24
CA GLU A 188 5.48 -4.00 19.97
C GLU A 188 5.56 -3.02 18.80
N ASP A 189 6.52 -2.10 18.86
CA ASP A 189 6.68 -1.05 17.85
C ASP A 189 7.04 -1.63 16.46
N ASP A 190 7.88 -2.67 16.44
CA ASP A 190 8.25 -3.43 15.23
C ASP A 190 7.04 -4.18 14.62
N ALA A 191 6.11 -4.66 15.45
CA ALA A 191 4.93 -5.38 14.98
C ALA A 191 4.04 -4.48 14.10
N LEU A 192 3.82 -3.24 14.52
CA LEU A 192 3.07 -2.25 13.72
C LEU A 192 3.84 -1.82 12.47
N HIS A 193 5.16 -1.72 12.56
CA HIS A 193 6.01 -1.41 11.42
C HIS A 193 5.89 -2.45 10.30
N ILE A 194 5.93 -3.75 10.64
CA ILE A 194 5.78 -4.84 9.67
C ILE A 194 4.41 -4.78 8.99
N ILE A 195 3.34 -4.52 9.75
CA ILE A 195 1.98 -4.38 9.19
C ILE A 195 1.92 -3.20 8.23
N ALA A 196 2.46 -2.04 8.62
CA ALA A 196 2.49 -0.84 7.80
C ALA A 196 3.29 -1.04 6.51
N GLN A 197 4.43 -1.70 6.58
CA GLN A 197 5.27 -2.04 5.43
C GLN A 197 4.55 -3.02 4.48
N LYS A 198 3.91 -4.05 5.03
CA LYS A 198 3.16 -5.05 4.24
C LYS A 198 1.96 -4.44 3.51
N ALA A 199 1.38 -3.37 4.06
CA ALA A 199 0.25 -2.67 3.47
C ALA A 199 0.61 -1.79 2.26
N ASP A 200 1.90 -1.59 1.96
CA ASP A 200 2.39 -0.88 0.77
C ASP A 200 1.72 0.51 0.59
N GLY A 201 1.54 1.24 1.69
CA GLY A 201 0.94 2.58 1.71
C GLY A 201 -0.57 2.66 1.49
N ALA A 202 -1.30 1.53 1.60
CA ALA A 202 -2.75 1.47 1.62
C ALA A 202 -3.28 1.31 3.06
N MET A 203 -3.83 2.38 3.66
CA MET A 203 -4.31 2.34 5.06
C MET A 203 -5.45 1.34 5.27
N ARG A 204 -6.32 1.17 4.27
CA ARG A 204 -7.39 0.16 4.31
C ARG A 204 -6.81 -1.25 4.47
N ASP A 205 -5.72 -1.55 3.76
CA ASP A 205 -5.08 -2.87 3.79
C ASP A 205 -4.33 -3.04 5.12
N ALA A 206 -3.65 -1.99 5.61
CA ALA A 206 -3.02 -1.99 6.94
C ALA A 206 -4.01 -2.29 8.08
N LEU A 207 -5.18 -1.64 8.12
CA LEU A 207 -6.21 -1.91 9.13
C LEU A 207 -6.79 -3.33 9.00
N SER A 208 -6.96 -3.82 7.78
CA SER A 208 -7.46 -5.18 7.54
C SER A 208 -6.47 -6.25 7.98
N ILE A 209 -5.17 -6.02 7.72
CA ILE A 209 -4.08 -6.86 8.22
C ILE A 209 -4.06 -6.82 9.75
N PHE A 210 -4.11 -5.64 10.35
CA PHE A 210 -4.13 -5.45 11.79
C PHE A 210 -5.23 -6.28 12.46
N ASP A 211 -6.47 -6.17 11.98
CA ASP A 211 -7.60 -6.96 12.53
C ASP A 211 -7.36 -8.47 12.44
N ARG A 212 -6.78 -8.93 11.32
CA ARG A 212 -6.48 -10.35 11.11
C ARG A 212 -5.44 -10.85 12.10
N VAL A 213 -4.38 -10.09 12.34
CA VAL A 213 -3.34 -10.48 13.30
C VAL A 213 -3.86 -10.39 14.73
N VAL A 214 -4.60 -9.34 15.09
CA VAL A 214 -5.22 -9.20 16.42
C VAL A 214 -6.18 -10.36 16.71
N SER A 215 -6.95 -10.79 15.70
CA SER A 215 -7.84 -11.96 15.84
C SER A 215 -7.07 -13.26 16.10
N TYR A 216 -5.80 -13.35 15.68
CA TYR A 216 -4.94 -14.49 15.90
C TYR A 216 -4.22 -14.43 17.27
N CYS A 217 -3.71 -13.26 17.65
CA CYS A 217 -2.86 -13.08 18.84
C CYS A 217 -3.64 -12.65 20.11
N GLY A 218 -4.91 -12.30 19.97
CA GLY A 218 -5.70 -11.71 21.05
C GLY A 218 -5.25 -10.27 21.36
N THR A 219 -4.96 -10.00 22.63
CA THR A 219 -4.67 -8.64 23.13
C THR A 219 -3.19 -8.26 23.11
N ASN A 220 -2.30 -9.16 22.71
CA ASN A 220 -0.86 -8.90 22.70
C ASN A 220 -0.26 -9.11 21.31
N LEU A 221 0.03 -8.00 20.63
CA LEU A 221 0.55 -7.96 19.28
C LEU A 221 2.08 -7.92 19.31
N THR A 222 2.71 -9.09 19.31
CA THR A 222 4.17 -9.24 19.24
C THR A 222 4.65 -9.32 17.80
N ARG A 223 5.93 -8.98 17.57
CA ARG A 223 6.58 -9.08 16.27
C ARG A 223 6.54 -10.49 15.71
N GLN A 224 6.87 -11.50 16.52
CA GLN A 224 6.88 -12.91 16.08
C GLN A 224 5.50 -13.34 15.58
N ALA A 225 4.44 -12.96 16.29
CA ALA A 225 3.10 -13.35 15.92
C ALA A 225 2.60 -12.64 14.63
N VAL A 226 3.02 -11.39 14.40
CA VAL A 226 2.79 -10.70 13.11
C VAL A 226 3.53 -11.39 11.97
N THR A 227 4.82 -11.71 12.17
CA THR A 227 5.70 -12.38 11.20
C THR A 227 5.15 -13.74 10.78
N GLU A 228 4.70 -14.55 11.75
CA GLU A 228 4.05 -15.84 11.52
C GLU A 228 2.70 -15.70 10.80
N ASN A 229 1.82 -14.79 11.23
CA ASN A 229 0.51 -14.62 10.60
C ASN A 229 0.60 -14.04 9.18
N LEU A 230 1.58 -13.17 8.93
CA LEU A 230 1.78 -12.55 7.63
C LEU A 230 2.64 -13.39 6.69
N ASN A 231 3.20 -14.51 7.17
CA ASN A 231 4.23 -15.29 6.46
C ASN A 231 5.33 -14.38 5.90
N VAL A 232 5.77 -13.39 6.70
CA VAL A 232 6.90 -12.53 6.38
C VAL A 232 8.11 -13.09 7.10
N LEU A 233 9.26 -13.21 6.43
CA LEU A 233 10.47 -13.67 7.09
C LEU A 233 11.09 -12.53 7.89
N ASP A 234 11.58 -12.88 9.08
CA ASP A 234 12.26 -11.93 9.94
C ASP A 234 13.63 -11.54 9.34
N TYR A 235 14.05 -10.29 9.51
CA TYR A 235 15.39 -9.82 9.15
C TYR A 235 16.48 -10.67 9.81
N GLU A 236 16.26 -11.22 11.01
CA GLU A 236 17.22 -12.12 11.68
C GLU A 236 17.48 -13.39 10.86
N THR A 237 16.45 -13.89 10.17
CA THR A 237 16.59 -15.05 9.29
C THR A 237 17.53 -14.70 8.13
N TYR A 238 17.34 -13.53 7.50
CA TYR A 238 18.19 -13.09 6.41
C TYR A 238 19.63 -12.79 6.87
N ILE A 239 19.81 -12.23 8.06
CA ILE A 239 21.13 -12.04 8.66
C ILE A 239 21.82 -13.40 8.84
N SER A 240 21.14 -14.39 9.44
CA SER A 240 21.70 -15.73 9.63
C SER A 240 22.04 -16.41 8.30
N ILE A 241 21.18 -16.28 7.30
CA ILE A 241 21.41 -16.83 5.95
C ILE A 241 22.64 -16.17 5.31
N THR A 242 22.75 -14.85 5.38
CA THR A 242 23.90 -14.11 4.84
C THR A 242 25.19 -14.47 5.56
N ASP A 243 25.17 -14.68 6.88
CA ASP A 243 26.36 -15.14 7.61
C ASP A 243 26.80 -16.55 7.15
N LEU A 244 25.86 -17.48 6.92
CA LEU A 244 26.17 -18.81 6.36
C LEU A 244 26.72 -18.71 4.92
N LEU A 245 26.21 -17.77 4.12
CA LEU A 245 26.70 -17.50 2.77
C LEU A 245 28.16 -17.01 2.79
N LEU A 246 28.50 -16.09 3.69
CA LEU A 246 29.86 -15.57 3.85
C LEU A 246 30.85 -16.64 4.33
N GLU A 247 30.39 -17.55 5.18
CA GLU A 247 31.18 -18.68 5.68
C GLU A 247 31.27 -19.87 4.70
N ASN A 248 30.58 -19.79 3.55
CA ASN A 248 30.48 -20.84 2.54
C ASN A 248 29.90 -22.17 3.06
N LYS A 249 29.02 -22.13 4.07
CA LYS A 249 28.41 -23.31 4.71
C LYS A 249 27.18 -23.80 3.94
N ILE A 250 27.40 -24.36 2.75
CA ILE A 250 26.33 -24.84 1.86
C ILE A 250 25.36 -25.84 2.55
N PRO A 251 25.83 -26.87 3.29
CA PRO A 251 24.92 -27.82 3.93
C PRO A 251 23.98 -27.14 4.93
N ASP A 252 24.51 -26.27 5.79
CA ASP A 252 23.73 -25.55 6.80
C ASP A 252 22.74 -24.57 6.16
N LEU A 253 23.12 -23.95 5.05
CA LEU A 253 22.27 -23.06 4.26
C LEU A 253 21.05 -23.80 3.68
N LEU A 254 21.25 -25.01 3.14
CA LEU A 254 20.17 -25.84 2.62
C LEU A 254 19.23 -26.33 3.72
N LEU A 255 19.77 -26.66 4.90
CA LEU A 255 18.98 -27.02 6.08
C LEU A 255 18.14 -25.82 6.56
N ALA A 256 18.76 -24.64 6.69
CA ALA A 256 18.06 -23.42 7.08
C ALA A 256 16.93 -23.06 6.10
N TYR A 257 17.16 -23.21 4.79
CA TYR A 257 16.12 -23.00 3.79
C TYR A 257 14.99 -24.04 3.90
N ASN A 258 15.31 -25.31 4.16
CA ASN A 258 14.30 -26.34 4.40
C ASN A 258 13.42 -26.01 5.63
N ASP A 259 14.01 -25.51 6.70
CA ASP A 259 13.27 -25.09 7.91
C ASP A 259 12.34 -23.90 7.63
N ILE A 260 12.77 -22.97 6.78
CA ILE A 260 11.93 -21.86 6.29
C ILE A 260 10.71 -22.42 5.55
N LEU A 261 10.90 -23.34 4.61
CA LEU A 261 9.78 -23.95 3.88
C LEU A 261 8.86 -24.76 4.81
N ALA A 262 9.43 -25.47 5.79
CA ALA A 262 8.65 -26.25 6.75
C ALA A 262 7.74 -25.39 7.64
N LYS A 263 8.11 -24.12 7.88
CA LYS A 263 7.27 -23.13 8.57
C LYS A 263 6.16 -22.53 7.69
N GLY A 264 6.06 -22.94 6.42
CA GLY A 264 5.03 -22.49 5.48
C GLY A 264 5.36 -21.22 4.70
N PHE A 265 6.62 -20.75 4.77
CA PHE A 265 7.07 -19.62 3.95
C PHE A 265 7.25 -20.02 2.49
N ASP A 266 6.97 -19.08 1.61
CA ASP A 266 7.07 -19.27 0.17
C ASP A 266 8.47 -18.92 -0.37
N GLY A 267 8.99 -19.76 -1.27
CA GLY A 267 10.35 -19.62 -1.79
C GLY A 267 10.56 -18.37 -2.66
N HIS A 268 9.52 -17.90 -3.36
CA HIS A 268 9.59 -16.66 -4.15
C HIS A 268 9.72 -15.45 -3.22
N HIS A 269 8.90 -15.41 -2.16
CA HIS A 269 9.00 -14.37 -1.13
C HIS A 269 10.36 -14.39 -0.42
N PHE A 270 10.91 -15.57 -0.15
CA PHE A 270 12.25 -15.71 0.42
C PHE A 270 13.32 -15.05 -0.47
N ILE A 271 13.35 -15.38 -1.78
CA ILE A 271 14.33 -14.82 -2.73
C ILE A 271 14.17 -13.31 -2.89
N ALA A 272 12.94 -12.82 -3.05
CA ALA A 272 12.69 -11.38 -3.16
C ALA A 272 13.14 -10.62 -1.89
N GLY A 273 12.89 -11.18 -0.71
CA GLY A 273 13.37 -10.60 0.55
C GLY A 273 14.88 -10.69 0.71
N LEU A 274 15.54 -11.74 0.22
CA LEU A 274 17.00 -11.86 0.22
C LEU A 274 17.65 -10.79 -0.68
N ALA A 275 17.07 -10.52 -1.85
CA ALA A 275 17.52 -9.43 -2.72
C ALA A 275 17.38 -8.07 -2.04
N SER A 276 16.24 -7.82 -1.37
CA SER A 276 16.03 -6.60 -0.58
C SER A 276 17.03 -6.48 0.56
N HIS A 277 17.32 -7.59 1.26
CA HIS A 277 18.31 -7.63 2.33
C HIS A 277 19.71 -7.25 1.84
N PHE A 278 20.16 -7.79 0.69
CA PHE A 278 21.46 -7.38 0.12
C PHE A 278 21.50 -5.91 -0.31
N ARG A 279 20.39 -5.39 -0.85
CA ARG A 279 20.26 -3.96 -1.15
C ARG A 279 20.38 -3.12 0.12
N ASP A 280 19.73 -3.53 1.21
CA ASP A 280 19.76 -2.82 2.49
C ASP A 280 21.15 -2.88 3.14
N LEU A 281 21.86 -4.00 3.05
CA LEU A 281 23.28 -4.09 3.46
C LEU A 281 24.17 -3.17 2.62
N LEU A 282 23.96 -3.09 1.30
CA LEU A 282 24.74 -2.21 0.42
C LEU A 282 24.52 -0.74 0.77
N VAL A 283 23.28 -0.35 1.03
CA VAL A 283 22.89 1.00 1.49
C VAL A 283 23.46 1.27 2.89
N SER A 284 23.55 0.28 3.76
CA SER A 284 24.09 0.42 5.12
C SER A 284 25.60 0.60 5.18
N LYS A 285 26.33 0.35 4.08
CA LYS A 285 27.79 0.55 4.03
C LYS A 285 28.22 2.01 4.18
N THR A 286 27.39 2.93 3.70
CA THR A 286 27.68 4.37 3.80
C THR A 286 26.80 4.99 4.89
N PRO A 287 27.39 5.65 5.92
CA PRO A 287 26.62 6.22 7.01
C PRO A 287 25.52 7.20 6.57
N ALA A 288 25.77 7.96 5.51
CA ALA A 288 24.81 8.93 4.96
C ALA A 288 23.55 8.27 4.38
N THR A 289 23.64 7.02 3.92
CA THR A 289 22.53 6.31 3.27
C THR A 289 21.74 5.40 4.20
N ILE A 290 22.16 5.24 5.46
CA ILE A 290 21.41 4.48 6.49
C ILE A 290 19.99 5.05 6.68
N ALA A 291 19.82 6.37 6.53
CA ALA A 291 18.52 7.03 6.62
C ALA A 291 17.52 6.61 5.51
N LEU A 292 17.98 5.92 4.45
CA LEU A 292 17.14 5.40 3.38
C LEU A 292 16.53 4.03 3.71
N LEU A 293 16.89 3.43 4.85
CA LEU A 293 16.33 2.17 5.30
C LEU A 293 14.97 2.40 5.96
N GLU A 294 13.95 1.72 5.43
CA GLU A 294 12.59 1.74 6.00
C GLU A 294 12.43 0.64 7.06
N VAL A 295 13.36 0.56 8.01
CA VAL A 295 13.39 -0.48 9.06
C VAL A 295 13.55 0.14 10.45
N GLY A 296 13.13 -0.59 11.48
CA GLY A 296 13.25 -0.15 12.88
C GLY A 296 14.70 0.05 13.34
N GLU A 297 14.90 0.79 14.44
CA GLU A 297 16.24 1.18 14.92
C GLU A 297 17.15 -0.03 15.23
N GLN A 298 16.59 -1.09 15.82
CA GLN A 298 17.34 -2.32 16.09
C GLN A 298 17.84 -2.99 14.81
N ALA A 299 16.97 -3.09 13.80
CA ALA A 299 17.32 -3.64 12.50
C ALA A 299 18.42 -2.82 11.82
N GLN A 300 18.34 -1.47 11.87
CA GLN A 300 19.37 -0.58 11.32
C GLN A 300 20.76 -0.86 11.92
N GLN A 301 20.84 -1.08 13.23
CA GLN A 301 22.10 -1.41 13.89
C GLN A 301 22.66 -2.75 13.41
N MET A 302 21.82 -3.78 13.32
CA MET A 302 22.24 -5.11 12.87
C MET A 302 22.69 -5.10 11.40
N TYR A 303 21.96 -4.39 10.53
CA TYR A 303 22.37 -4.17 9.14
C TYR A 303 23.72 -3.47 9.04
N GLY A 304 23.95 -2.43 9.86
CA GLY A 304 25.23 -1.73 9.90
C GLY A 304 26.40 -2.66 10.25
N VAL A 305 26.21 -3.55 11.23
CA VAL A 305 27.24 -4.53 11.64
C VAL A 305 27.53 -5.54 10.52
N GLN A 306 26.49 -6.14 9.94
CA GLN A 306 26.68 -7.15 8.89
C GLN A 306 27.21 -6.53 7.58
N ALA A 307 26.82 -5.30 7.25
CA ALA A 307 27.29 -4.61 6.05
C ALA A 307 28.81 -4.43 6.03
N GLN A 308 29.46 -4.28 7.19
CA GLN A 308 30.92 -4.21 7.31
C GLN A 308 31.62 -5.55 7.05
N LYS A 309 30.94 -6.68 7.28
CA LYS A 309 31.47 -8.02 6.98
C LYS A 309 31.40 -8.36 5.49
N CYS A 310 30.41 -7.82 4.78
CA CYS A 310 30.19 -8.10 3.37
C CYS A 310 31.10 -7.26 2.47
N SER A 311 31.64 -7.82 1.38
CA SER A 311 32.30 -7.03 0.34
C SER A 311 31.27 -6.37 -0.59
N GLN A 312 31.62 -5.25 -1.24
CA GLN A 312 30.69 -4.59 -2.17
C GLN A 312 30.43 -5.46 -3.41
N GLU A 313 31.46 -6.16 -3.88
CA GLU A 313 31.35 -7.09 -5.00
C GLU A 313 30.41 -8.26 -4.68
N PHE A 314 30.48 -8.80 -3.46
CA PHE A 314 29.57 -9.85 -3.00
C PHE A 314 28.12 -9.38 -3.02
N LEU A 315 27.83 -8.21 -2.47
CA LEU A 315 26.46 -7.68 -2.41
C LEU A 315 25.89 -7.40 -3.80
N LEU A 316 26.66 -6.81 -4.72
CA LEU A 316 26.20 -6.54 -6.08
C LEU A 316 25.92 -7.85 -6.84
N LYS A 317 26.85 -8.80 -6.82
CA LYS A 317 26.64 -10.12 -7.43
C LYS A 317 25.48 -10.87 -6.77
N GLY A 318 25.32 -10.72 -5.46
CA GLY A 318 24.24 -11.34 -4.70
C GLY A 318 22.87 -10.83 -5.12
N ILE A 319 22.73 -9.51 -5.33
CA ILE A 319 21.52 -8.89 -5.86
C ILE A 319 21.22 -9.42 -7.27
N ASP A 320 22.23 -9.49 -8.15
CA ASP A 320 22.04 -9.96 -9.52
C ASP A 320 21.56 -11.41 -9.58
N ILE A 321 22.19 -12.32 -8.81
CA ILE A 321 21.82 -13.74 -8.76
C ILE A 321 20.42 -13.93 -8.16
N ALA A 322 20.11 -13.21 -7.08
CA ALA A 322 18.78 -13.27 -6.45
C ALA A 322 17.68 -12.76 -7.41
N ASN A 323 17.94 -11.68 -8.14
CA ASN A 323 17.00 -11.12 -9.11
C ASN A 323 16.80 -12.03 -10.33
N ASP A 324 17.86 -12.65 -10.85
CA ASP A 324 17.75 -13.66 -11.91
C ASP A 324 16.93 -14.88 -11.46
N CYS A 325 17.12 -15.32 -10.22
CA CYS A 325 16.31 -16.38 -9.61
C CYS A 325 14.82 -15.97 -9.50
N ASP A 326 14.53 -14.74 -9.07
CA ASP A 326 13.16 -14.20 -8.95
C ASP A 326 12.43 -14.22 -10.31
N LEU A 327 13.08 -13.69 -11.36
CA LEU A 327 12.54 -13.66 -12.71
C LEU A 327 12.26 -15.07 -13.27
N LYS A 328 13.14 -16.04 -12.99
CA LYS A 328 13.00 -17.43 -13.44
C LYS A 328 12.03 -18.25 -12.59
N TYR A 329 11.71 -17.81 -11.37
CA TYR A 329 10.93 -18.58 -10.41
C TYR A 329 9.58 -19.02 -10.96
N LYS A 330 8.81 -18.08 -11.54
CA LYS A 330 7.48 -18.38 -12.08
C LYS A 330 7.50 -19.31 -13.30
N LEU A 331 8.60 -19.36 -14.02
CA LEU A 331 8.78 -20.19 -15.21
C LEU A 331 9.31 -21.59 -14.87
N SER A 332 9.91 -21.77 -13.69
CA SER A 332 10.54 -23.02 -13.30
C SER A 332 9.52 -24.10 -12.95
N GLN A 333 9.73 -25.31 -13.47
CA GLN A 333 8.97 -26.51 -13.10
C GLN A 333 9.33 -27.01 -11.69
N ASN A 334 10.57 -26.76 -11.24
CA ASN A 334 11.02 -27.10 -9.90
C ASN A 334 11.56 -25.85 -9.20
N GLN A 335 10.64 -25.14 -8.55
CA GLN A 335 10.90 -23.89 -7.85
C GLN A 335 11.85 -24.08 -6.66
N ARG A 336 11.73 -25.19 -5.93
CA ARG A 336 12.61 -25.51 -4.80
C ARG A 336 14.06 -25.65 -5.25
N LEU A 337 14.30 -26.47 -6.27
CA LEU A 337 15.63 -26.68 -6.82
C LEU A 337 16.25 -25.36 -7.33
N LEU A 338 15.44 -24.50 -7.96
CA LEU A 338 15.93 -23.21 -8.45
C LEU A 338 16.49 -22.34 -7.31
N VAL A 339 15.76 -22.26 -6.17
CA VAL A 339 16.22 -21.51 -5.00
C VAL A 339 17.45 -22.16 -4.36
N GLU A 340 17.49 -23.48 -4.24
CA GLU A 340 18.65 -24.20 -3.71
C GLU A 340 19.90 -23.95 -4.57
N LEU A 341 19.78 -23.97 -5.90
CA LEU A 341 20.87 -23.63 -6.82
C LEU A 341 21.33 -22.18 -6.67
N CYS A 342 20.39 -21.23 -6.54
CA CYS A 342 20.68 -19.83 -6.28
C CYS A 342 21.50 -19.67 -4.98
N LEU A 343 21.08 -20.30 -3.89
CA LEU A 343 21.77 -20.29 -2.61
C LEU A 343 23.19 -20.88 -2.69
N MET A 344 23.37 -21.97 -3.42
CA MET A 344 24.69 -22.55 -3.67
C MET A 344 25.59 -21.62 -4.50
N GLN A 345 25.04 -20.96 -5.52
CA GLN A 345 25.78 -20.00 -6.32
C GLN A 345 26.21 -18.79 -5.48
N LEU A 346 25.31 -18.25 -4.64
CA LEU A 346 25.61 -17.16 -3.72
C LEU A 346 26.74 -17.52 -2.75
N ALA A 347 26.70 -18.72 -2.15
CA ALA A 347 27.74 -19.22 -1.26
C ALA A 347 29.08 -19.42 -1.98
N SER A 348 29.08 -19.59 -3.31
CA SER A 348 30.32 -19.75 -4.08
C SER A 348 30.98 -18.43 -4.51
N ILE A 349 30.31 -17.28 -4.35
CA ILE A 349 30.86 -15.97 -4.79
C ILE A 349 32.20 -15.66 -4.11
N SER A 350 32.31 -15.97 -2.82
CA SER A 350 33.48 -15.69 -2.00
C SER A 350 34.54 -16.79 -2.08
N PHE A 351 34.26 -17.88 -2.79
CA PHE A 351 35.15 -19.03 -2.90
C PHE A 351 36.21 -18.79 -3.97
N ASP A 352 37.41 -18.39 -3.54
CA ASP A 352 38.57 -18.08 -4.38
C ASP A 352 39.30 -19.34 -4.92
N GLY A 353 38.56 -20.45 -5.09
CA GLY A 353 39.12 -21.80 -5.30
C GLY A 353 39.71 -22.09 -6.67
N GLU A 354 39.44 -21.27 -7.69
CA GLU A 354 39.89 -21.55 -9.08
C GLU A 354 40.78 -20.47 -9.71
N LYS A 355 40.91 -19.27 -9.14
CA LYS A 355 41.82 -18.25 -9.72
C LYS A 355 43.31 -18.53 -9.52
N LYS A 356 43.69 -19.45 -8.62
CA LYS A 356 45.10 -19.80 -8.35
C LYS A 356 45.66 -20.97 -9.17
N LYS A 357 44.85 -21.71 -9.95
CA LYS A 357 45.34 -22.86 -10.74
C LYS A 357 45.60 -22.59 -12.22
N LEU A 358 45.14 -21.48 -12.77
CA LEU A 358 45.31 -21.15 -14.20
C LEU A 358 46.49 -20.21 -14.51
N SER A 359 47.23 -19.74 -13.50
CA SER A 359 48.41 -18.88 -13.71
C SER A 359 49.75 -19.62 -13.63
N ASN A 360 49.74 -20.94 -13.36
CA ASN A 360 50.94 -21.79 -13.26
C ASN A 360 50.76 -23.09 -14.04
N SER A 361 50.57 -22.99 -15.36
CA SER A 361 50.71 -24.13 -16.28
C SER A 361 51.04 -23.65 -17.67
#